data_AF-A0AAV1EAJ2-F1
#
_entry.id   AF-A0AAV1EAJ2-F1
#
_cell.length_a   1.000
_cell.length_b   1.000
_cell.length_c   1.000
_cell.angle_alpha   90.00
_cell.angle_beta   90.00
_cell.angle_gamma   90.00
#
_symmetry.space_group_name_H-M   'P 1'
#
loop_
_entity.id
_entity.type
_entity.pdbx_description
1 polymer ?
#
loop_
_entity_poly.entity_id
_entity_poly.type
_entity_poly.pdbx_seq_one_letter_code
_entity_poly.pdbx_strand_id
1 'polypeptide(L)'
;MLFVSTISAKFVDEMGGETMASEDHQRHHVSLFPFMAKGHTIPFLHLARLLVGRNATVTFFTIPSNQTFVTNFLSDLITTTNRISIISLPFPAVDGAAASFPEIPVWIPTHDMKPHFETSLETLRDPPLTFMVTDDLFLSGVLPKVRESEDEDQPFSVPGFSWLKLSSSDIPPTDSDSRQTRGFLMDCAISSKNSFGYIVNSFYELEPAFADSMPKAWPVEPLCLVGGDHNKAAARDDRESTISGEQLQEIKIGLEKSGVNFLWVVRNKKHSEIISGDDGFEERVASRGLVVREWVDQREILGHESVQGLTNCGWNSVCESVCAKVPILAWPMMADQLIHARLVAQEIN
;
A
#
# COMPACT_ATOMS: atom_id res chain seq x y z
N MET A 1 -13.77 -10.90 0.72
CA MET A 1 -12.79 -10.54 -0.33
C MET A 1 -11.51 -10.19 0.39
N LEU A 2 -10.45 -10.96 0.19
CA LEU A 2 -9.14 -10.74 0.81
C LEU A 2 -8.49 -9.55 0.11
N PHE A 3 -8.37 -8.41 0.79
CA PHE A 3 -7.51 -7.33 0.33
C PHE A 3 -6.07 -7.69 0.72
N VAL A 4 -5.43 -8.54 -0.07
CA VAL A 4 -3.98 -8.52 -0.19
C VAL A 4 -3.68 -7.25 -0.99
N SER A 5 -2.62 -6.49 -0.69
CA SER A 5 -2.28 -5.28 -1.46
C SER A 5 -2.11 -5.64 -2.95
N THR A 6 -3.20 -5.55 -3.71
CA THR A 6 -3.32 -6.14 -5.03
C THR A 6 -3.13 -5.01 -6.00
N ILE A 7 -1.99 -5.02 -6.68
CA ILE A 7 -1.70 -4.08 -7.73
C ILE A 7 -2.37 -4.65 -8.99
N SER A 8 -3.39 -4.01 -9.54
CA SER A 8 -4.06 -4.53 -10.73
C SER A 8 -3.42 -3.98 -12.01
N ALA A 9 -3.11 -4.85 -12.98
CA ALA A 9 -2.53 -4.44 -14.26
C ALA A 9 -3.59 -4.52 -15.38
N LYS A 10 -3.81 -3.39 -16.06
CA LYS A 10 -4.68 -3.30 -17.24
C LYS A 10 -3.85 -2.94 -18.46
N PHE A 11 -3.89 -3.80 -19.48
CA PHE A 11 -3.24 -3.53 -20.76
C PHE A 11 -4.12 -2.55 -21.54
N VAL A 12 -3.49 -1.55 -22.14
CA VAL A 12 -4.17 -0.62 -23.04
C VAL A 12 -3.94 -1.15 -24.43
N ASP A 13 -4.85 -1.99 -24.92
CA ASP A 13 -4.88 -2.30 -26.35
C ASP A 13 -6.32 -2.49 -26.81
N GLU A 14 -6.79 -1.50 -27.57
CA GLU A 14 -7.91 -1.46 -28.53
C GLU A 14 -8.44 -0.01 -28.67
N MET A 15 -7.59 0.90 -29.17
CA MET A 15 -8.08 1.95 -30.07
C MET A 15 -7.51 1.62 -31.46
N GLY A 16 -8.39 1.08 -32.30
CA GLY A 16 -8.03 0.28 -33.48
C GLY A 16 -6.99 0.88 -34.42
N GLY A 17 -6.06 0.04 -34.82
CA GLY A 17 -5.11 0.29 -35.90
C GLY A 17 -4.14 -0.87 -36.02
N GLU A 18 -4.40 -1.80 -36.94
CA GLU A 18 -3.42 -2.83 -37.33
C GLU A 18 -2.10 -2.15 -37.72
N THR A 19 -1.01 -2.48 -37.03
CA THR A 19 0.32 -2.21 -37.57
C THR A 19 1.22 -3.42 -37.36
N MET A 20 1.79 -3.87 -38.49
CA MET A 20 2.71 -5.00 -38.57
C MET A 20 3.93 -4.77 -37.68
N ALA A 21 4.27 -5.78 -36.87
CA ALA A 21 5.45 -5.79 -36.02
C ALA A 21 6.73 -5.76 -36.86
N SER A 22 7.50 -4.68 -36.76
CA SER A 22 8.93 -4.70 -37.05
C SER A 22 9.69 -5.05 -35.76
N GLU A 23 10.64 -5.98 -35.85
CA GLU A 23 11.56 -6.40 -34.78
C GLU A 23 12.54 -5.28 -34.36
N ASP A 24 12.01 -4.17 -33.87
CA ASP A 24 12.76 -3.27 -33.00
C ASP A 24 12.31 -3.61 -31.57
N HIS A 25 13.23 -3.76 -30.61
CA HIS A 25 12.85 -4.09 -29.23
C HIS A 25 12.11 -2.89 -28.63
N GLN A 26 10.81 -2.80 -28.90
CA GLN A 26 10.00 -1.63 -28.61
C GLN A 26 9.92 -1.49 -27.10
N ARG A 27 10.60 -0.46 -26.60
CA ARG A 27 10.65 -0.11 -25.18
C ARG A 27 9.23 0.09 -24.66
N HIS A 28 8.84 -0.70 -23.66
CA HIS A 28 7.53 -0.54 -23.03
C HIS A 28 7.44 0.80 -22.28
N HIS A 29 6.31 1.48 -22.44
CA HIS A 29 5.93 2.62 -21.61
C HIS A 29 4.80 2.19 -20.68
N VAL A 30 5.03 2.30 -19.38
CA VAL A 30 4.11 1.85 -18.33
C VAL A 30 3.64 3.03 -17.50
N SER A 31 2.33 3.16 -17.28
CA SER A 31 1.78 4.11 -16.32
C SER A 31 1.53 3.41 -14.99
N LEU A 32 1.88 4.08 -13.90
CA LEU A 32 1.76 3.59 -12.54
C LEU A 32 0.84 4.52 -11.77
N PHE A 33 -0.28 4.00 -11.27
CA PHE A 33 -1.28 4.79 -10.57
C PHE A 33 -1.68 4.14 -9.24
N PRO A 34 -0.92 4.45 -8.16
CA PRO A 34 -1.23 3.93 -6.84
C PRO A 34 -2.45 4.63 -6.24
N PHE A 35 -3.05 3.99 -5.24
CA PHE A 35 -3.85 4.71 -4.27
C PHE A 35 -2.94 5.68 -3.49
N MET A 36 -3.45 6.88 -3.20
CA MET A 36 -2.63 8.02 -2.77
C MET A 36 -2.23 7.99 -1.29
N ALA A 37 -2.32 6.82 -0.68
CA ALA A 37 -1.88 6.57 0.67
C ALA A 37 -0.55 5.80 0.64
N LYS A 38 0.42 6.15 1.49
CA LYS A 38 1.81 5.64 1.37
C LYS A 38 1.97 4.12 1.37
N GLY A 39 1.15 3.37 2.13
CA GLY A 39 1.11 1.90 2.07
C GLY A 39 0.87 1.32 0.67
N HIS A 40 0.18 2.06 -0.20
CA HIS A 40 -0.03 1.71 -1.61
C HIS A 40 1.01 2.37 -2.51
N THR A 41 1.37 3.63 -2.25
CA THR A 41 2.36 4.37 -3.06
C THR A 41 3.76 3.73 -3.03
N ILE A 42 4.23 3.25 -1.87
CA ILE A 42 5.58 2.68 -1.72
C ILE A 42 5.80 1.45 -2.62
N PRO A 43 4.94 0.42 -2.62
CA PRO A 43 5.03 -0.70 -3.56
C PRO A 43 5.12 -0.26 -5.02
N PHE A 44 4.31 0.71 -5.43
CA PHE A 44 4.37 1.24 -6.79
C PHE A 44 5.70 1.94 -7.09
N LEU A 45 6.31 2.62 -6.12
CA LEU A 45 7.62 3.24 -6.30
C LEU A 45 8.71 2.18 -6.51
N HIS A 46 8.68 1.09 -5.73
CA HIS A 46 9.57 -0.04 -5.96
C HIS A 46 9.32 -0.71 -7.32
N LEU A 47 8.05 -0.87 -7.72
CA LEU A 47 7.70 -1.37 -9.05
C LEU A 47 8.21 -0.43 -10.16
N ALA A 48 8.14 0.88 -9.98
CA ALA A 48 8.71 1.86 -10.92
C ALA A 48 10.21 1.61 -11.12
N ARG A 49 10.95 1.43 -10.01
CA ARG A 49 12.39 1.12 -10.06
C ARG A 49 12.66 -0.21 -10.77
N LEU A 50 11.86 -1.23 -10.48
CA LEU A 50 11.97 -2.56 -11.09
C LEU A 50 11.77 -2.50 -12.61
N LEU A 51 10.75 -1.76 -13.07
CA LEU A 51 10.41 -1.58 -14.48
C LEU A 51 11.47 -0.75 -15.21
N VAL A 52 11.94 0.34 -14.61
CA VAL A 52 13.06 1.13 -15.13
C VAL A 52 14.34 0.27 -15.19
N GLY A 53 14.60 -0.59 -14.21
CA GLY A 53 15.70 -1.56 -14.27
C GLY A 53 15.59 -2.54 -15.45
N ARG A 54 14.36 -2.88 -15.86
CA ARG A 54 14.04 -3.76 -17.00
C ARG A 54 13.84 -3.01 -18.32
N ASN A 55 14.51 -1.87 -18.49
CA ASN A 55 14.47 -1.06 -19.72
C ASN A 55 13.08 -0.50 -20.10
N ALA A 56 12.14 -0.34 -19.17
CA ALA A 56 10.87 0.35 -19.43
C ALA A 56 11.00 1.88 -19.25
N THR A 57 10.09 2.63 -19.88
CA THR A 57 9.74 4.01 -19.53
C THR A 57 8.56 3.97 -18.56
N VAL A 58 8.58 4.79 -17.51
CA VAL A 58 7.54 4.82 -16.48
C VAL A 58 6.96 6.23 -16.34
N THR A 59 5.64 6.34 -16.33
CA THR A 59 4.93 7.54 -15.90
C THR A 59 4.22 7.26 -14.58
N PHE A 60 4.61 7.96 -13.52
CA PHE A 60 4.08 7.78 -12.17
C PHE A 60 3.06 8.87 -11.84
N PHE A 61 1.83 8.46 -11.57
CA PHE A 61 0.76 9.36 -11.14
C PHE A 61 0.76 9.52 -9.62
N THR A 62 0.63 10.76 -9.16
CA THR A 62 0.56 11.10 -7.74
C THR A 62 -0.32 12.32 -7.52
N ILE A 63 -0.35 12.84 -6.29
CA ILE A 63 -1.03 14.09 -5.90
C ILE A 63 -0.03 15.09 -5.31
N PRO A 64 -0.35 16.39 -5.24
CA PRO A 64 0.59 17.41 -4.81
C PRO A 64 1.19 17.15 -3.41
N SER A 65 0.39 16.65 -2.47
CA SER A 65 0.84 16.32 -1.11
C SER A 65 1.86 15.18 -1.06
N ASN A 66 1.86 14.27 -2.05
CA ASN A 66 2.80 13.16 -2.18
C ASN A 66 3.95 13.48 -3.14
N GLN A 67 3.92 14.60 -3.86
CA GLN A 67 4.86 14.87 -4.94
C GLN A 67 6.32 14.92 -4.47
N THR A 68 6.59 15.61 -3.35
CA THR A 68 7.94 15.68 -2.77
C THR A 68 8.43 14.29 -2.34
N PHE A 69 7.55 13.48 -1.74
CA PHE A 69 7.85 12.12 -1.33
C PHE A 69 8.27 11.24 -2.51
N VAL A 70 7.43 11.21 -3.56
CA VAL A 70 7.64 10.44 -4.79
C VAL A 70 8.92 10.89 -5.50
N THR A 71 9.09 12.20 -5.68
CA THR A 71 10.26 12.79 -6.36
C THR A 71 11.56 12.44 -5.64
N ASN A 72 11.59 12.52 -4.32
CA ASN A 72 12.79 12.18 -3.56
C ASN A 72 13.12 10.69 -3.64
N PHE A 73 12.11 9.81 -3.52
CA PHE A 73 12.29 8.35 -3.61
C PHE A 73 12.87 7.91 -4.97
N LEU A 74 12.51 8.61 -6.04
CA LEU A 74 12.93 8.32 -7.41
C LEU A 74 14.06 9.24 -7.91
N SER A 75 14.65 10.04 -7.02
CA SER A 75 15.59 11.11 -7.38
C SER A 75 16.81 10.63 -8.16
N ASP A 76 17.35 9.48 -7.81
CA ASP A 76 18.44 8.82 -8.54
C ASP A 76 18.02 8.42 -9.97
N LEU A 77 16.82 7.86 -10.16
CA LEU A 77 16.33 7.50 -11.50
C LEU A 77 16.00 8.73 -12.35
N ILE A 78 15.45 9.78 -11.75
CA ILE A 78 15.17 11.06 -12.41
C ILE A 78 16.46 11.73 -12.87
N THR A 79 17.53 11.65 -12.07
CA THR A 79 18.82 12.28 -12.40
C THR A 79 19.68 11.45 -13.35
N THR A 80 19.57 10.12 -13.31
CA THR A 80 20.40 9.22 -14.13
C THR A 80 19.73 8.76 -15.41
N THR A 81 18.41 8.93 -15.55
CA THR A 81 17.65 8.47 -16.71
C THR A 81 16.61 9.50 -17.13
N ASN A 82 16.22 9.49 -18.42
CA ASN A 82 15.06 10.22 -18.92
C ASN A 82 13.80 9.33 -19.01
N ARG A 83 13.80 8.21 -18.27
CA ARG A 83 12.80 7.13 -18.42
C ARG A 83 11.73 7.16 -17.33
N ILE A 84 11.70 8.18 -16.51
CA ILE A 84 10.70 8.35 -15.47
C ILE A 84 10.08 9.75 -15.54
N SER A 85 8.77 9.80 -15.59
CA SER A 85 7.98 11.03 -15.51
C SER A 85 7.07 10.96 -14.29
N ILE A 86 6.81 12.09 -13.64
CA ILE A 86 5.88 12.19 -12.52
C ILE A 86 4.78 13.17 -12.90
N ILE A 87 3.53 12.72 -12.87
CA ILE A 87 2.35 13.56 -13.13
C ILE A 87 1.58 13.70 -11.82
N SER A 88 1.46 14.94 -11.34
CA SER A 88 0.64 15.26 -10.18
C SER A 88 -0.77 15.64 -10.64
N LEU A 89 -1.76 14.86 -10.23
CA LEU A 89 -3.18 15.13 -10.50
C LEU A 89 -3.76 16.05 -9.43
N PRO A 90 -4.64 17.01 -9.78
CA PRO A 90 -5.39 17.77 -8.81
C PRO A 90 -6.13 16.83 -7.85
N PHE A 91 -6.03 17.11 -6.54
CA PHE A 91 -6.72 16.37 -5.50
C PHE A 91 -7.79 17.26 -4.88
N PRO A 92 -9.01 16.75 -4.60
CA PRO A 92 -10.06 17.59 -4.02
C PRO A 92 -9.60 18.19 -2.70
N ALA A 93 -9.72 19.51 -2.58
CA ALA A 93 -9.60 20.20 -1.32
C ALA A 93 -10.91 20.01 -0.55
N VAL A 94 -10.83 19.62 0.72
CA VAL A 94 -11.98 19.68 1.64
C VAL A 94 -11.82 20.93 2.48
N ASP A 95 -12.92 21.64 2.69
CA ASP A 95 -12.95 22.99 3.29
C ASP A 95 -12.01 23.13 4.49
N GLY A 96 -10.94 23.93 4.32
CA GLY A 96 -10.05 24.36 5.39
C GLY A 96 -8.87 23.46 5.76
N ALA A 97 -8.71 22.28 5.16
CA ALA A 97 -7.57 21.39 5.43
C ALA A 97 -7.04 20.71 4.17
N ALA A 98 -5.75 20.34 4.18
CA ALA A 98 -5.23 19.35 3.26
C ALA A 98 -5.92 18.01 3.57
N ALA A 99 -7.02 17.76 2.86
CA ALA A 99 -7.76 16.52 2.84
C ALA A 99 -6.85 15.29 2.95
N SER A 100 -6.91 14.58 4.08
CA SER A 100 -6.22 13.31 4.25
C SER A 100 -7.20 12.15 4.08
N PHE A 101 -6.74 11.04 3.50
CA PHE A 101 -7.58 9.89 3.15
C PHE A 101 -8.36 9.20 4.29
N PRO A 102 -8.08 9.39 5.60
CA PRO A 102 -9.01 8.91 6.63
C PRO A 102 -10.30 9.74 6.73
N GLU A 103 -10.28 11.01 6.30
CA GLU A 103 -11.38 11.97 6.53
C GLU A 103 -12.40 12.01 5.39
N ILE A 104 -12.06 11.44 4.22
CA ILE A 104 -12.90 11.48 3.01
C ILE A 104 -13.19 10.07 2.53
N PRO A 105 -14.46 9.74 2.24
CA PRO A 105 -14.80 8.50 1.56
C PRO A 105 -13.95 8.27 0.31
N VAL A 106 -13.31 7.11 0.24
CA VAL A 106 -12.37 6.67 -0.80
C VAL A 106 -12.85 6.89 -2.26
N TRP A 107 -14.17 6.90 -2.47
CA TRP A 107 -14.80 7.11 -3.76
C TRP A 107 -14.79 8.57 -4.24
N ILE A 108 -14.78 9.56 -3.34
CA ILE A 108 -14.81 10.99 -3.70
C ILE A 108 -13.55 11.38 -4.47
N PRO A 109 -12.32 11.13 -3.94
CA PRO A 109 -11.13 11.52 -4.67
C PRO A 109 -10.96 10.77 -5.99
N THR A 110 -11.35 9.50 -6.03
CA THR A 110 -11.28 8.69 -7.25
C THR A 110 -12.16 9.25 -8.36
N HIS A 111 -13.38 9.69 -8.03
CA HIS A 111 -14.30 10.30 -8.99
C HIS A 111 -13.77 11.63 -9.53
N ASP A 112 -13.28 12.51 -8.65
CA ASP A 112 -12.85 13.86 -9.03
C ASP A 112 -11.51 13.89 -9.78
N MET A 113 -10.63 12.91 -9.50
CA MET A 113 -9.35 12.79 -10.20
C MET A 113 -9.49 12.22 -11.62
N LYS A 114 -10.59 11.51 -11.91
CA LYS A 114 -10.76 10.77 -13.17
C LYS A 114 -10.63 11.64 -14.43
N PRO A 115 -11.30 12.81 -14.57
CA PRO A 115 -11.20 13.60 -15.81
C PRO A 115 -9.77 14.11 -16.04
N HIS A 116 -9.07 14.50 -14.97
CA HIS A 116 -7.68 14.93 -15.03
C HIS A 116 -6.74 13.77 -15.41
N PHE A 117 -7.03 12.59 -14.89
CA PHE A 117 -6.32 11.37 -15.23
C PHE A 117 -6.48 11.00 -16.71
N GLU A 118 -7.73 10.95 -17.22
CA GLU A 118 -8.03 10.67 -18.63
C GLU A 118 -7.35 11.69 -19.57
N THR A 119 -7.45 12.98 -19.24
CA THR A 119 -6.77 14.05 -19.98
C THR A 119 -5.24 13.83 -20.00
N SER A 120 -4.66 13.42 -18.86
CA SER A 120 -3.22 13.18 -18.78
C SER A 120 -2.81 11.97 -19.63
N LEU A 121 -3.60 10.89 -19.63
CA LEU A 121 -3.33 9.72 -20.47
C LEU A 121 -3.30 10.06 -21.96
N GLU A 122 -4.18 10.96 -22.42
CA GLU A 122 -4.20 11.42 -23.82
C GLU A 122 -2.88 12.11 -24.24
N THR A 123 -2.10 12.63 -23.29
CA THR A 123 -0.81 13.26 -23.56
C THR A 123 0.35 12.27 -23.68
N LEU A 124 0.18 11.01 -23.23
CA LEU A 124 1.22 9.97 -23.19
C LEU A 124 1.36 9.24 -24.55
N ARG A 125 1.68 9.99 -25.61
CA ARG A 125 1.73 9.47 -26.99
C ARG A 125 3.14 9.12 -27.49
N ASP A 126 4.18 9.62 -26.83
CA ASP A 126 5.57 9.39 -27.26
C ASP A 126 6.51 9.16 -26.05
N PRO A 127 6.99 7.92 -25.82
CA PRO A 127 6.54 6.70 -26.49
C PRO A 127 5.08 6.38 -26.14
N PRO A 128 4.33 5.66 -27.00
CA PRO A 128 2.96 5.29 -26.72
C PRO A 128 2.87 4.40 -25.49
N LEU A 129 1.88 4.66 -24.64
CA LEU A 129 1.59 3.84 -23.47
C LEU A 129 1.29 2.39 -23.88
N THR A 130 2.05 1.43 -23.36
CA THR A 130 1.87 -0.01 -23.64
C THR A 130 0.85 -0.63 -22.70
N PHE A 131 0.98 -0.36 -21.40
CA PHE A 131 0.03 -0.85 -20.40
C PHE A 131 0.06 0.02 -19.15
N MET A 132 -0.96 -0.15 -18.33
CA MET A 132 -1.16 0.59 -17.10
C MET A 132 -1.22 -0.37 -15.91
N VAL A 133 -0.65 0.07 -14.81
CA VAL A 133 -0.76 -0.59 -13.52
C VAL A 133 -1.43 0.39 -12.57
N THR A 134 -2.50 -0.06 -11.93
CA THR A 134 -3.38 0.77 -11.11
C THR A 134 -3.78 0.02 -9.86
N ASP A 135 -3.96 0.77 -8.79
CA ASP A 135 -4.53 0.24 -7.56
C ASP A 135 -5.98 -0.22 -7.79
N ASP A 136 -6.39 -1.29 -7.11
CA ASP A 136 -7.74 -1.86 -7.22
C ASP A 136 -8.81 -0.89 -6.70
N LEU A 137 -8.46 -0.04 -5.72
CA LEU A 137 -9.31 1.01 -5.21
C LEU A 137 -9.55 2.15 -6.22
N PHE A 138 -8.71 2.34 -7.24
CA PHE A 138 -8.92 3.41 -8.23
C PHE A 138 -9.68 2.93 -9.49
N LEU A 139 -9.59 1.64 -9.78
CA LEU A 139 -10.13 1.00 -10.99
C LEU A 139 -11.66 1.10 -11.13
N SER A 140 -12.39 1.35 -10.04
CA SER A 140 -13.86 1.48 -9.97
C SER A 140 -14.42 2.73 -10.63
N GLY A 141 -13.68 3.84 -10.68
CA GLY A 141 -14.19 5.09 -11.27
C GLY A 141 -14.44 5.01 -12.79
N VAL A 142 -13.96 3.96 -13.46
CA VAL A 142 -13.77 3.92 -14.92
C VAL A 142 -14.75 2.98 -15.65
N LEU A 143 -15.51 2.09 -14.97
CA LEU A 143 -16.36 1.08 -15.63
C LEU A 143 -17.82 1.07 -15.12
N PRO A 144 -18.81 0.61 -15.94
CA PRO A 144 -20.23 0.73 -15.61
C PRO A 144 -20.76 -0.36 -14.66
N LYS A 145 -21.70 0.09 -13.82
CA LYS A 145 -22.32 -0.58 -12.65
C LYS A 145 -23.10 -1.85 -12.94
N VAL A 146 -23.05 -2.84 -12.04
CA VAL A 146 -24.06 -3.92 -11.91
C VAL A 146 -24.33 -4.25 -10.43
N ARG A 147 -25.56 -4.69 -10.12
CA ARG A 147 -26.21 -4.75 -8.79
C ARG A 147 -25.98 -6.07 -8.01
N GLU A 148 -26.18 -5.98 -6.69
CA GLU A 148 -25.88 -6.94 -5.60
C GLU A 148 -26.95 -8.02 -5.31
N SER A 149 -26.59 -8.98 -4.43
CA SER A 149 -27.50 -9.83 -3.63
C SER A 149 -27.04 -9.93 -2.16
N GLU A 150 -27.98 -10.08 -1.22
CA GLU A 150 -27.84 -10.00 0.24
C GLU A 150 -27.93 -11.38 0.94
N ASP A 151 -27.09 -11.63 1.97
CA ASP A 151 -27.43 -12.21 3.30
C ASP A 151 -26.15 -12.34 4.18
N GLU A 152 -26.12 -11.81 5.41
CA GLU A 152 -24.95 -11.90 6.33
C GLU A 152 -25.36 -12.22 7.78
N ASP A 153 -24.87 -13.37 8.31
CA ASP A 153 -24.35 -13.54 9.68
C ASP A 153 -23.95 -15.01 10.00
N GLN A 154 -23.11 -15.61 9.14
CA GLN A 154 -22.46 -16.91 9.42
C GLN A 154 -20.97 -16.84 9.10
N PRO A 155 -20.09 -17.45 9.92
CA PRO A 155 -18.70 -17.65 9.55
C PRO A 155 -18.63 -18.42 8.23
N PHE A 156 -18.05 -17.80 7.21
CA PHE A 156 -17.88 -18.43 5.90
C PHE A 156 -16.42 -18.79 5.68
N SER A 157 -16.21 -19.88 4.93
CA SER A 157 -14.88 -20.27 4.48
C SER A 157 -14.57 -19.54 3.18
N VAL A 158 -13.34 -19.05 3.06
CA VAL A 158 -12.90 -18.44 1.80
C VAL A 158 -12.60 -19.55 0.78
N PRO A 159 -13.15 -19.50 -0.45
CA PRO A 159 -12.79 -20.47 -1.50
C PRO A 159 -11.27 -20.54 -1.70
N GLY A 160 -10.69 -21.73 -1.66
CA GLY A 160 -9.24 -21.95 -1.72
C GLY A 160 -8.53 -21.91 -0.36
N PHE A 161 -9.17 -21.39 0.70
CA PHE A 161 -8.62 -21.28 2.05
C PHE A 161 -9.63 -21.78 3.08
N SER A 162 -9.96 -23.06 3.05
CA SER A 162 -10.96 -23.67 3.95
C SER A 162 -10.61 -23.57 5.44
N TRP A 163 -9.33 -23.32 5.76
CA TRP A 163 -8.86 -23.05 7.13
C TRP A 163 -9.20 -21.64 7.59
N LEU A 164 -9.32 -20.68 6.67
CA LEU A 164 -9.63 -19.28 6.98
C LEU A 164 -11.15 -19.12 7.09
N LYS A 165 -11.63 -19.10 8.33
CA LYS A 165 -13.02 -18.78 8.67
C LYS A 165 -13.12 -17.28 8.96
N LEU A 166 -13.93 -16.57 8.19
CA LEU A 166 -14.20 -15.14 8.38
C LEU A 166 -15.65 -14.97 8.83
N SER A 167 -15.89 -14.12 9.82
CA SER A 167 -17.23 -13.59 10.13
C SER A 167 -17.38 -12.18 9.56
N SER A 168 -18.63 -11.68 9.50
CA SER A 168 -18.94 -10.28 9.17
C SER A 168 -18.11 -9.29 10.02
N SER A 169 -17.83 -9.62 11.29
CA SER A 169 -16.99 -8.84 12.19
C SER A 169 -15.48 -8.84 11.87
N ASP A 170 -14.99 -9.81 11.10
CA ASP A 170 -13.59 -9.85 10.64
C ASP A 170 -13.39 -8.98 9.38
N ILE A 171 -14.48 -8.57 8.73
CA ILE A 171 -14.46 -7.59 7.66
C ILE A 171 -14.47 -6.21 8.34
N PRO A 172 -13.53 -5.31 7.99
CA PRO A 172 -13.50 -3.97 8.55
C PRO A 172 -14.88 -3.32 8.38
N PRO A 173 -15.51 -2.79 9.45
CA PRO A 173 -16.73 -2.04 9.29
C PRO A 173 -16.41 -0.86 8.38
N THR A 174 -16.94 -0.86 7.16
CA THR A 174 -16.96 0.37 6.39
C THR A 174 -18.03 1.24 7.03
N ASP A 175 -17.62 2.27 7.77
CA ASP A 175 -18.52 3.31 8.32
C ASP A 175 -19.48 3.89 7.26
N SER A 176 -19.16 3.68 6.00
CA SER A 176 -19.97 4.03 4.86
C SER A 176 -20.83 2.86 4.36
N ASP A 177 -21.84 2.44 5.13
CA ASP A 177 -23.00 1.70 4.58
C ASP A 177 -23.89 2.62 3.69
N SER A 178 -23.25 3.57 3.01
CA SER A 178 -23.87 4.39 1.99
C SER A 178 -23.86 3.59 0.69
N ARG A 179 -24.99 3.63 -0.03
CA ARG A 179 -25.15 3.02 -1.36
C ARG A 179 -23.99 3.39 -2.32
N GLN A 180 -23.36 4.54 -2.10
CA GLN A 180 -22.22 5.06 -2.85
C GLN A 180 -20.95 4.22 -2.64
N THR A 181 -20.56 3.93 -1.39
CA THR A 181 -19.36 3.12 -1.13
C THR A 181 -19.55 1.67 -1.60
N ARG A 182 -20.74 1.09 -1.37
CA ARG A 182 -21.06 -0.25 -1.87
C ARG A 182 -20.97 -0.34 -3.39
N GLY A 183 -21.56 0.65 -4.09
CA GLY A 183 -21.43 0.76 -5.54
C GLY A 183 -19.98 0.85 -6.00
N PHE A 184 -19.17 1.67 -5.32
CA PHE A 184 -17.75 1.81 -5.62
C PHE A 184 -16.96 0.51 -5.43
N LEU A 185 -17.17 -0.23 -4.33
CA LEU A 185 -16.50 -1.51 -4.08
C LEU A 185 -16.87 -2.57 -5.13
N MET A 186 -18.13 -2.57 -5.57
CA MET A 186 -18.58 -3.44 -6.66
C MET A 186 -17.90 -3.07 -7.99
N ASP A 187 -17.80 -1.78 -8.30
CA ASP A 187 -17.10 -1.31 -9.48
C ASP A 187 -15.60 -1.70 -9.43
N CYS A 188 -14.97 -1.69 -8.24
CA CYS A 188 -13.59 -2.17 -8.03
C CYS A 188 -13.47 -3.66 -8.39
N ALA A 189 -14.41 -4.49 -7.90
CA ALA A 189 -14.41 -5.93 -8.14
C ALA A 189 -14.61 -6.28 -9.63
N ILE A 190 -15.52 -5.57 -10.32
CA ILE A 190 -15.75 -5.74 -11.77
C ILE A 190 -14.50 -5.34 -12.56
N SER A 191 -13.92 -4.20 -12.24
CA SER A 191 -12.74 -3.68 -12.93
C SER A 191 -11.52 -4.57 -12.71
N SER A 192 -11.38 -5.11 -11.49
CA SER A 192 -10.42 -6.17 -11.18
C SER A 192 -10.64 -7.38 -12.07
N LYS A 193 -11.88 -7.90 -12.19
CA LYS A 193 -12.18 -9.08 -13.04
C LYS A 193 -11.83 -8.86 -14.52
N ASN A 194 -12.08 -7.65 -15.01
CA ASN A 194 -11.82 -7.24 -16.39
C ASN A 194 -10.35 -6.86 -16.65
N SER A 195 -9.51 -6.82 -15.62
CA SER A 195 -8.07 -6.62 -15.77
C SER A 195 -7.43 -7.86 -16.38
N PHE A 196 -6.27 -7.66 -17.01
CA PHE A 196 -5.52 -8.75 -17.64
C PHE A 196 -4.92 -9.67 -16.57
N GLY A 197 -4.36 -9.07 -15.52
CA GLY A 197 -3.76 -9.78 -14.40
C GLY A 197 -3.62 -8.90 -13.16
N TYR A 198 -3.24 -9.53 -12.07
CA TYR A 198 -2.95 -8.87 -10.80
C TYR A 198 -1.47 -9.03 -10.50
N ILE A 199 -0.75 -7.93 -10.30
CA ILE A 199 0.58 -7.93 -9.70
C ILE A 199 0.39 -8.02 -8.18
N VAL A 200 1.00 -9.00 -7.55
CA VAL A 200 0.87 -9.20 -6.11
C VAL A 200 2.26 -9.11 -5.50
N ASN A 201 2.44 -8.20 -4.54
CA ASN A 201 3.69 -8.06 -3.80
C ASN A 201 3.86 -9.25 -2.83
N SER A 202 4.20 -10.42 -3.37
CA SER A 202 4.28 -11.70 -2.66
C SER A 202 5.09 -12.69 -3.50
N PHE A 203 5.34 -13.88 -2.97
CA PHE A 203 6.01 -14.96 -3.69
C PHE A 203 5.35 -16.29 -3.36
N TYR A 204 5.50 -17.27 -4.26
CA TYR A 204 4.76 -18.53 -4.20
C TYR A 204 4.94 -19.26 -2.87
N GLU A 205 6.17 -19.32 -2.36
CA GLU A 205 6.49 -20.00 -1.10
C GLU A 205 5.88 -19.32 0.12
N LEU A 206 5.53 -18.03 0.04
CA LEU A 206 4.86 -17.31 1.12
C LEU A 206 3.37 -17.63 1.18
N GLU A 207 2.72 -17.74 0.02
CA GLU A 207 1.26 -17.87 -0.09
C GLU A 207 0.85 -18.85 -1.22
N PRO A 208 1.22 -20.14 -1.14
CA PRO A 208 0.98 -21.08 -2.23
C PRO A 208 -0.51 -21.28 -2.52
N ALA A 209 -1.34 -21.37 -1.47
CA ALA A 209 -2.80 -21.47 -1.61
C ALA A 209 -3.43 -20.24 -2.29
N PHE A 210 -2.86 -19.05 -2.08
CA PHE A 210 -3.29 -17.83 -2.76
C PHE A 210 -2.91 -17.86 -4.23
N ALA A 211 -1.64 -18.17 -4.52
CA ALA A 211 -1.16 -18.25 -5.89
C ALA A 211 -1.96 -19.28 -6.71
N ASP A 212 -2.29 -20.43 -6.13
CA ASP A 212 -3.05 -21.48 -6.80
C ASP A 212 -4.54 -21.12 -6.99
N SER A 213 -5.13 -20.34 -6.08
CA SER A 213 -6.54 -19.94 -6.16
C SER A 213 -6.79 -18.72 -7.05
N MET A 214 -5.76 -17.94 -7.38
CA MET A 214 -5.85 -16.77 -8.25
C MET A 214 -5.07 -16.94 -9.57
N PRO A 215 -5.66 -17.56 -10.60
CA PRO A 215 -4.96 -17.90 -11.85
C PRO A 215 -4.49 -16.69 -12.69
N LYS A 216 -4.96 -15.48 -12.36
CA LYS A 216 -4.53 -14.20 -12.99
C LYS A 216 -3.51 -13.43 -12.14
N ALA A 217 -3.13 -13.95 -10.98
CA ALA A 217 -2.15 -13.30 -10.12
C ALA A 217 -0.73 -13.61 -10.56
N TRP A 218 0.11 -12.58 -10.51
CA TRP A 218 1.53 -12.59 -10.76
C TRP A 218 2.23 -12.14 -9.48
N PRO A 219 2.61 -13.10 -8.62
CA PRO A 219 3.49 -12.81 -7.51
C PRO A 219 4.78 -12.22 -8.06
N VAL A 220 5.07 -10.98 -7.69
CA VAL A 220 6.36 -10.35 -7.95
C VAL A 220 7.15 -10.39 -6.66
N GLU A 221 8.41 -10.86 -6.74
CA GLU A 221 9.33 -10.92 -5.60
C GLU A 221 9.18 -9.69 -4.72
N PRO A 222 9.27 -9.85 -3.37
CA PRO A 222 8.96 -8.77 -2.43
C PRO A 222 9.58 -7.46 -2.88
N LEU A 223 8.72 -6.52 -3.24
CA LEU A 223 9.13 -5.25 -3.86
C LEU A 223 10.02 -4.45 -2.91
N CYS A 224 9.93 -4.71 -1.61
CA CYS A 224 10.84 -4.19 -0.60
C CYS A 224 12.31 -4.58 -0.83
N LEU A 225 12.64 -5.59 -1.63
CA LEU A 225 14.01 -5.95 -2.00
C LEU A 225 14.55 -5.15 -3.19
N VAL A 226 13.70 -4.41 -3.92
CA VAL A 226 14.14 -3.58 -5.03
C VAL A 226 14.94 -2.39 -4.48
N GLY A 227 16.25 -2.40 -4.75
CA GLY A 227 17.21 -1.45 -4.18
C GLY A 227 16.94 0.01 -4.54
N GLY A 228 17.27 0.92 -3.63
CA GLY A 228 17.15 2.38 -3.73
C GLY A 228 17.62 3.04 -2.44
N ASP A 229 17.81 4.37 -2.44
CA ASP A 229 18.15 5.13 -1.23
C ASP A 229 16.85 5.58 -0.54
N HIS A 230 16.38 4.78 0.41
CA HIS A 230 15.09 5.01 1.08
C HIS A 230 15.16 6.16 2.07
N ASN A 231 16.37 6.53 2.50
CA ASN A 231 16.63 7.64 3.41
C ASN A 231 16.22 9.01 2.84
N LYS A 232 16.15 9.14 1.50
CA LYS A 232 15.76 10.40 0.84
C LYS A 232 14.25 10.65 0.83
N ALA A 233 13.44 9.62 1.02
CA ALA A 233 11.99 9.70 0.92
C ALA A 233 11.29 10.03 2.26
N ALA A 234 11.98 10.64 3.23
CA ALA A 234 11.37 11.01 4.50
C ALA A 234 10.28 12.10 4.33
N ALA A 235 9.05 11.69 4.02
CA ALA A 235 7.87 12.55 4.11
C ALA A 235 7.04 12.13 5.32
N ARG A 236 6.60 13.10 6.13
CA ARG A 236 5.64 12.92 7.23
C ARG A 236 4.41 12.19 6.72
N ASP A 237 4.20 10.95 7.18
CA ASP A 237 2.92 10.27 6.99
C ASP A 237 2.15 10.58 8.26
N ASP A 238 1.42 11.69 8.23
CA ASP A 238 0.52 12.07 9.31
C ASP A 238 -0.77 11.24 9.22
N ARG A 239 -0.68 9.95 8.87
CA ARG A 239 -1.80 9.05 9.10
C ARG A 239 -2.03 9.05 10.60
N GLU A 240 -3.20 9.52 10.99
CA GLU A 240 -3.69 9.41 12.35
C GLU A 240 -3.74 7.92 12.67
N SER A 241 -2.69 7.42 13.35
CA SER A 241 -2.68 6.06 13.84
C SER A 241 -3.84 5.94 14.82
N THR A 242 -4.69 4.93 14.65
CA THR A 242 -5.88 4.67 15.46
C THR A 242 -5.61 4.29 16.92
N ILE A 243 -4.37 4.42 17.40
CA ILE A 243 -4.02 4.11 18.78
C ILE A 243 -4.57 5.24 19.67
N SER A 244 -5.47 4.91 20.59
CA SER A 244 -5.99 5.89 21.54
C SER A 244 -4.90 6.34 22.53
N GLY A 245 -5.10 7.51 23.15
CA GLY A 245 -4.20 7.97 24.22
C GLY A 245 -4.07 6.96 25.36
N GLU A 246 -5.15 6.28 25.73
CA GLU A 246 -5.16 5.21 26.74
C GLU A 246 -4.32 4.01 26.31
N GLN A 247 -4.46 3.57 25.05
CA GLN A 247 -3.65 2.49 24.50
C GLN A 247 -2.16 2.86 24.46
N LEU A 248 -1.82 4.12 24.15
CA LEU A 248 -0.44 4.60 24.21
C LEU A 248 0.13 4.52 25.64
N GLN A 249 -0.66 4.85 26.65
CA GLN A 249 -0.24 4.70 28.05
C GLN A 249 0.01 3.23 28.41
N GLU A 250 -0.86 2.31 27.99
CA GLU A 250 -0.63 0.88 28.22
C GLU A 250 0.61 0.35 27.49
N ILE A 251 0.90 0.84 26.28
CA ILE A 251 2.16 0.52 25.58
C ILE A 251 3.36 1.03 26.41
N LYS A 252 3.32 2.27 26.92
CA LYS A 252 4.40 2.80 27.79
C LYS A 252 4.62 1.90 29.01
N ILE A 253 3.54 1.55 29.71
CA ILE A 253 3.58 0.69 30.89
C ILE A 253 4.15 -0.69 30.53
N GLY A 254 3.74 -1.28 29.41
CA GLY A 254 4.23 -2.57 28.92
C GLY A 254 5.72 -2.54 28.57
N LEU A 255 6.18 -1.53 27.83
CA LEU A 255 7.59 -1.33 27.50
C LEU A 255 8.43 -1.09 28.76
N GLU A 256 7.89 -0.37 29.74
CA GLU A 256 8.56 -0.15 31.01
C GLU A 256 8.71 -1.45 31.81
N LYS A 257 7.62 -2.19 32.01
CA LYS A 257 7.58 -3.42 32.83
C LYS A 257 8.27 -4.61 32.19
N SER A 258 8.28 -4.71 30.87
CA SER A 258 8.89 -5.84 30.15
C SER A 258 10.40 -5.90 30.28
N GLY A 259 11.07 -4.79 30.57
CA GLY A 259 12.53 -4.72 30.70
C GLY A 259 13.31 -4.96 29.40
N VAL A 260 12.64 -5.10 28.26
CA VAL A 260 13.28 -5.37 26.96
C VAL A 260 13.97 -4.12 26.41
N ASN A 261 14.98 -4.32 25.56
CA ASN A 261 15.51 -3.24 24.74
C ASN A 261 14.50 -2.93 23.63
N PHE A 262 14.26 -1.65 23.33
CA PHE A 262 13.29 -1.28 22.30
C PHE A 262 13.67 -0.01 21.56
N LEU A 263 13.21 0.06 20.31
CA LEU A 263 13.16 1.28 19.51
C LEU A 263 11.70 1.49 19.12
N TRP A 264 11.10 2.60 19.56
CA TRP A 264 9.69 2.91 19.32
C TRP A 264 9.56 4.15 18.42
N VAL A 265 9.08 3.93 17.20
CA VAL A 265 8.86 5.01 16.23
C VAL A 265 7.48 5.62 16.41
N VAL A 266 7.43 6.90 16.79
CA VAL A 266 6.20 7.65 17.11
C VAL A 266 6.18 8.93 16.29
N ARG A 267 5.63 8.86 15.08
CA ARG A 267 5.65 9.98 14.13
C ARG A 267 4.52 11.00 14.34
N ASN A 268 3.39 10.54 14.87
CA ASN A 268 2.23 11.39 15.09
C ASN A 268 2.53 12.38 16.23
N LYS A 269 2.35 13.68 15.97
CA LYS A 269 2.68 14.75 16.94
C LYS A 269 1.89 14.62 18.24
N LYS A 270 0.57 14.38 18.16
CA LYS A 270 -0.28 14.19 19.34
C LYS A 270 0.20 13.00 20.17
N HIS A 271 0.59 11.91 19.51
CA HIS A 271 1.09 10.71 20.20
C HIS A 271 2.45 10.96 20.84
N SER A 272 3.34 11.68 20.15
CA SER A 272 4.61 12.11 20.72
C SER A 272 4.41 12.99 21.94
N GLU A 273 3.45 13.91 21.94
CA GLU A 273 3.13 14.77 23.09
C GLU A 273 2.63 13.94 24.28
N ILE A 274 1.76 12.95 24.05
CA ILE A 274 1.27 12.03 25.09
C ILE A 274 2.43 11.20 25.69
N ILE A 275 3.39 10.78 24.86
CA ILE A 275 4.51 9.97 25.31
C ILE A 275 5.54 10.79 26.07
N SER A 276 5.83 12.01 25.60
CA SER A 276 6.76 12.97 26.21
C SER A 276 6.20 13.72 27.42
N GLY A 277 5.03 13.34 27.94
CA GLY A 277 4.46 13.99 29.13
C GLY A 277 5.39 13.93 30.34
N ASP A 278 5.07 14.72 31.37
CA ASP A 278 5.90 14.92 32.57
C ASP A 278 5.99 13.69 33.50
N ASP A 279 5.59 12.51 33.04
CA ASP A 279 5.57 11.29 33.84
C ASP A 279 6.93 10.60 33.95
N GLY A 280 7.97 11.10 33.26
CA GLY A 280 9.36 10.63 33.38
C GLY A 280 9.66 9.29 32.69
N PHE A 281 8.81 8.86 31.74
CA PHE A 281 8.96 7.56 31.07
C PHE A 281 10.29 7.41 30.31
N GLU A 282 10.67 8.42 29.52
CA GLU A 282 11.89 8.35 28.70
C GLU A 282 13.16 8.30 29.58
N GLU A 283 13.17 8.96 30.74
CA GLU A 283 14.27 8.89 31.71
C GLU A 283 14.39 7.49 32.32
N ARG A 284 13.26 6.85 32.65
CA ARG A 284 13.27 5.49 33.23
C ARG A 284 13.75 4.43 32.24
N VAL A 285 13.49 4.62 30.95
CA VAL A 285 13.89 3.66 29.90
C VAL A 285 15.19 4.02 29.19
N ALA A 286 15.82 5.16 29.48
CA ALA A 286 16.94 5.73 28.72
C ALA A 286 18.14 4.79 28.47
N SER A 287 18.37 3.80 29.34
CA SER A 287 19.47 2.83 29.18
C SER A 287 19.17 1.69 28.19
N ARG A 288 17.91 1.52 27.78
CA ARG A 288 17.45 0.37 26.98
C ARG A 288 16.42 0.72 25.89
N GLY A 289 15.83 1.90 25.94
CA GLY A 289 14.75 2.33 25.07
C GLY A 289 15.09 3.61 24.32
N LEU A 290 14.70 3.67 23.04
CA LEU A 290 14.78 4.89 22.22
C LEU A 290 13.40 5.20 21.62
N VAL A 291 12.89 6.41 21.85
CA VAL A 291 11.68 6.93 21.19
C VAL A 291 12.08 7.82 20.02
N VAL A 292 11.78 7.39 18.80
CA VAL A 292 12.14 8.09 17.56
C VAL A 292 10.91 8.78 16.98
N ARG A 293 11.00 10.10 16.75
CA ARG A 293 9.88 10.92 16.26
C ARG A 293 9.92 11.15 14.76
N GLU A 294 11.05 10.86 14.14
CA GLU A 294 11.30 11.05 12.72
C GLU A 294 10.97 9.79 11.93
N TRP A 295 11.04 9.89 10.61
CA TRP A 295 10.99 8.70 9.76
C TRP A 295 12.26 7.88 9.95
N VAL A 296 12.14 6.55 9.83
CA VAL A 296 13.26 5.62 9.89
C VAL A 296 13.26 4.71 8.67
N ASP A 297 14.44 4.27 8.24
CA ASP A 297 14.56 3.16 7.28
C ASP A 297 14.27 1.85 8.02
N GLN A 298 13.01 1.43 7.97
CA GLN A 298 12.54 0.22 8.63
C GLN A 298 13.33 -1.02 8.17
N ARG A 299 13.74 -1.08 6.89
CA ARG A 299 14.51 -2.23 6.38
C ARG A 299 15.92 -2.26 6.93
N GLU A 300 16.56 -1.09 7.05
CA GLU A 300 17.88 -1.00 7.69
C GLU A 300 17.81 -1.45 9.16
N ILE A 301 16.76 -1.03 9.89
CA ILE A 301 16.52 -1.46 11.27
C ILE A 301 16.29 -2.98 11.33
N LEU A 302 15.37 -3.52 10.52
CA LEU A 302 15.07 -4.96 10.49
C LEU A 302 16.28 -5.81 10.08
N GLY A 303 17.23 -5.25 9.33
CA GLY A 303 18.48 -5.91 8.96
C GLY A 303 19.48 -6.06 10.11
N HIS A 304 19.25 -5.42 11.26
CA HIS A 304 20.14 -5.53 12.41
C HIS A 304 19.84 -6.79 13.25
N GLU A 305 20.88 -7.56 13.59
CA GLU A 305 20.75 -8.88 14.25
C GLU A 305 20.04 -8.87 15.60
N SER A 306 20.02 -7.72 16.28
CA SER A 306 19.38 -7.55 17.59
C SER A 306 17.87 -7.33 17.52
N VAL A 307 17.31 -7.17 16.32
CA VAL A 307 15.93 -6.73 16.15
C VAL A 307 14.97 -7.92 16.13
N GLN A 308 13.92 -7.79 16.92
CA GLN A 308 12.72 -8.63 16.88
C GLN A 308 11.54 -7.67 16.67
N GLY A 309 10.59 -8.05 15.80
CA GLY A 309 9.61 -7.11 15.27
C GLY A 309 8.26 -7.22 15.97
N LEU A 310 7.71 -6.09 16.43
CA LEU A 310 6.26 -5.93 16.60
C LEU A 310 5.72 -5.16 15.40
N THR A 311 4.64 -5.64 14.79
CA THR A 311 4.05 -4.98 13.63
C THR A 311 2.54 -4.93 13.70
N ASN A 312 1.96 -3.87 13.15
CA ASN A 312 0.52 -3.78 12.94
C ASN A 312 0.03 -4.69 11.81
N CYS A 313 0.91 -5.48 11.19
CA CYS A 313 0.59 -6.42 10.10
C CYS A 313 0.11 -5.72 8.81
N GLY A 314 0.57 -4.50 8.55
CA GLY A 314 0.55 -3.96 7.19
C GLY A 314 1.40 -4.83 6.26
N TRP A 315 0.89 -5.14 5.07
CA TRP A 315 1.51 -6.15 4.19
C TRP A 315 2.98 -5.86 3.83
N ASN A 316 3.32 -4.58 3.60
CA ASN A 316 4.71 -4.19 3.35
C ASN A 316 5.63 -4.51 4.54
N SER A 317 5.20 -4.21 5.77
CA SER A 317 5.98 -4.51 6.97
C SER A 317 6.09 -6.01 7.22
N VAL A 318 5.06 -6.79 6.86
CA VAL A 318 5.13 -8.27 6.88
C VAL A 318 6.18 -8.76 5.90
N CYS A 319 6.12 -8.32 4.63
CA CYS A 319 7.08 -8.69 3.60
C CYS A 319 8.51 -8.32 4.00
N GLU A 320 8.74 -7.11 4.52
CA GLU A 320 10.05 -6.67 5.00
C GLU A 320 10.57 -7.54 6.15
N SER A 321 9.71 -7.87 7.12
CA SER A 321 10.10 -8.72 8.27
C SER A 321 10.43 -10.14 7.83
N VAL A 322 9.62 -10.72 6.94
CA VAL A 322 9.88 -12.04 6.34
C VAL A 322 11.20 -12.05 5.58
N CYS A 323 11.45 -11.04 4.74
CA CYS A 323 12.70 -10.91 3.99
C CYS A 323 13.92 -10.76 4.91
N ALA A 324 13.78 -10.01 6.01
CA ALA A 324 14.82 -9.83 7.01
C ALA A 324 14.96 -11.02 7.97
N LYS A 325 14.09 -12.03 7.88
CA LYS A 325 14.03 -13.18 8.80
C LYS A 325 13.82 -12.77 10.26
N VAL A 326 13.05 -11.71 10.48
CA VAL A 326 12.73 -11.18 11.79
C VAL A 326 11.40 -11.80 12.26
N PRO A 327 11.37 -12.44 13.45
CA PRO A 327 10.12 -12.94 14.04
C PRO A 327 9.11 -11.81 14.23
N ILE A 328 7.83 -12.10 13.97
CA ILE A 328 6.74 -11.12 14.00
C ILE A 328 5.85 -11.35 15.22
N LEU A 329 5.78 -10.36 16.10
CA LEU A 329 4.68 -10.19 17.05
C LEU A 329 3.58 -9.34 16.40
N ALA A 330 2.49 -10.00 16.04
CA ALA A 330 1.38 -9.40 15.31
C ALA A 330 0.42 -8.64 16.23
N TRP A 331 0.19 -7.34 15.96
CA TRP A 331 -0.82 -6.52 16.64
C TRP A 331 -1.67 -5.72 15.64
N PRO A 332 -2.59 -6.38 14.91
CA PRO A 332 -3.39 -5.74 13.88
C PRO A 332 -4.36 -4.70 14.47
N MET A 333 -4.57 -3.60 13.73
CA MET A 333 -5.33 -2.45 14.21
C MET A 333 -6.55 -2.10 13.36
N MET A 334 -6.50 -2.31 12.05
CA MET A 334 -7.57 -1.92 11.14
C MET A 334 -7.47 -2.67 9.81
N ALA A 335 -8.51 -2.54 8.98
CA ALA A 335 -8.49 -2.98 7.59
C ALA A 335 -8.11 -4.47 7.44
N ASP A 336 -7.31 -4.77 6.43
CA ASP A 336 -6.76 -6.08 6.07
C ASP A 336 -5.74 -6.65 7.08
N GLN A 337 -5.27 -5.85 8.03
CA GLN A 337 -4.20 -6.24 8.96
C GLN A 337 -4.54 -7.48 9.79
N LEU A 338 -5.81 -7.65 10.19
CA LEU A 338 -6.24 -8.82 10.97
C LEU A 338 -6.06 -10.11 10.17
N ILE A 339 -6.33 -10.05 8.87
CA ILE A 339 -6.18 -11.19 7.95
C ILE A 339 -4.69 -11.49 7.79
N HIS A 340 -3.86 -10.48 7.57
CA HIS A 340 -2.40 -10.66 7.50
C HIS A 340 -1.83 -11.25 8.80
N ALA A 341 -2.32 -10.81 9.96
CA ALA A 341 -1.90 -11.35 11.25
C ALA A 341 -2.24 -12.84 11.39
N ARG A 342 -3.42 -13.27 10.92
CA ARG A 342 -3.81 -14.69 10.88
C ARG A 342 -2.89 -15.49 9.96
N LEU A 343 -2.63 -14.99 8.76
CA LEU A 343 -1.70 -15.62 7.82
C LEU A 343 -0.31 -15.79 8.44
N VAL A 344 0.24 -14.73 9.02
CA VAL A 344 1.54 -14.76 9.71
C VAL A 344 1.55 -15.81 10.81
N ALA A 345 0.55 -15.82 11.68
CA ALA A 345 0.53 -16.74 12.82
C ALA A 345 0.33 -18.21 12.44
N GLN A 346 -0.32 -18.50 11.31
CA GLN A 346 -0.77 -19.85 10.95
C GLN A 346 0.08 -20.49 9.85
N GLU A 347 0.53 -19.71 8.86
CA GLU A 347 1.19 -20.22 7.66
C GLU A 347 2.68 -19.84 7.59
N ILE A 348 3.09 -18.76 8.25
CA ILE A 348 4.46 -18.22 8.21
C ILE A 348 5.13 -18.50 9.57
N ASN A 349 5.47 -19.76 9.85
CA ASN A 349 6.21 -20.19 11.05
C ASN A 349 7.57 -20.81 10.73
#